data_AF-A0A5B8V5C7-F1
#
_entry.id   AF-A0A5B8V5C7-F1
#
_cell.length_a   1.000
_cell.length_b   1.000
_cell.length_c   1.000
_cell.angle_alpha   90.00
_cell.angle_beta   90.00
_cell.angle_gamma   90.00
#
_symmetry.space_group_name_H-M   'P 1'
#
loop_
_entity.id
_entity.type
_entity.pdbx_description
1 polymer ?
#
loop_
_entity_poly.entity_id
_entity_poly.type
_entity_poly.pdbx_seq_one_letter_code
_entity_poly.pdbx_strand_id
1 'polypeptide(L)'
;MTHSPFLLYSDGNGNIYEDETLYAVGREGWDAFPIPLEDWILLPDGGNLYELPGRKGIGIDVKTGEMRLCDKGWAVAAFIPPAHTGLYIAAYETDPDAPTLPLFCYTAAGWYKNQFYVPAVRIEEDIRQECVGYDDEKIQIGAAHLLKTYPHNRLVKHLMENCCLTYNCPAARNFSLHRWECPIPSSPACNANCIGCISFQPQEEQIVSTQDRLTFKPTAEEIAEFAVPHLIEAPYPIVSFGQGCEGEPLLMWETIREAIIEIRKHTNRGSININTNGSKPDAVKALCEAGLNSIRVSTNSARESIYMPYYRPNNYVFGDIIESLKVMRSYGGWTSINYFVFPGMTDTVEEYEALRKLIIETDLNMIQWRNFNIDPDWYLGKIGITETGELLGVKQLMELIRDEFPKLKFGYYNPPIERIKGNYTTDFAH
;
A
#
# COMPACT_ATOMS: atom_id res chain seq x y z
N MET A 1 -7.29 25.02 -12.97
CA MET A 1 -8.78 25.03 -13.02
C MET A 1 -9.27 26.43 -12.62
N THR A 2 -10.50 26.82 -12.92
CA THR A 2 -11.03 28.18 -12.58
C THR A 2 -11.84 28.21 -11.28
N HIS A 3 -12.29 27.05 -10.81
CA HIS A 3 -12.93 26.81 -9.53
C HIS A 3 -12.69 25.33 -9.15
N SER A 4 -13.01 24.96 -7.91
CA SER A 4 -12.90 23.57 -7.45
C SER A 4 -13.89 22.67 -8.19
N PRO A 5 -13.60 21.38 -8.37
CA PRO A 5 -14.57 20.41 -8.88
C PRO A 5 -15.89 20.43 -8.11
N PHE A 6 -16.97 20.04 -8.78
CA PHE A 6 -18.25 19.82 -8.11
C PHE A 6 -18.24 18.51 -7.32
N LEU A 7 -18.97 18.52 -6.20
CA LEU A 7 -19.17 17.34 -5.36
C LEU A 7 -19.88 16.25 -6.15
N LEU A 8 -19.45 15.00 -5.96
CA LEU A 8 -20.10 13.82 -6.53
C LEU A 8 -21.03 13.17 -5.52
N TYR A 9 -22.16 12.64 -6.00
CA TYR A 9 -23.08 11.82 -5.21
C TYR A 9 -23.57 10.59 -6.00
N SER A 10 -23.86 9.50 -5.30
CA SER A 10 -24.49 8.30 -5.85
C SER A 10 -25.99 8.28 -5.55
N ASP A 11 -26.78 7.78 -6.49
CA ASP A 11 -28.21 7.50 -6.28
C ASP A 11 -28.49 6.17 -5.57
N GLY A 12 -27.44 5.40 -5.21
CA GLY A 12 -27.54 4.09 -4.59
C GLY A 12 -27.90 2.94 -5.54
N ASN A 13 -28.00 3.23 -6.85
CA ASN A 13 -28.24 2.24 -7.90
C ASN A 13 -27.01 2.11 -8.84
N GLY A 14 -25.85 2.57 -8.39
CA GLY A 14 -24.60 2.54 -9.15
C GLY A 14 -24.41 3.69 -10.13
N ASN A 15 -25.29 4.70 -10.14
CA ASN A 15 -25.08 5.90 -10.96
C ASN A 15 -24.50 7.03 -10.10
N ILE A 16 -23.51 7.73 -10.65
CA ILE A 16 -22.83 8.86 -10.01
C ILE A 16 -23.13 10.13 -10.79
N TYR A 17 -23.45 11.20 -10.07
CA TYR A 17 -23.76 12.52 -10.60
C TYR A 17 -22.99 13.60 -9.85
N GLU A 18 -22.84 14.76 -10.47
CA GLU A 18 -22.34 15.97 -9.84
C GLU A 18 -23.48 16.78 -9.20
N ASP A 19 -23.21 17.38 -8.04
CA ASP A 19 -24.02 18.47 -7.50
C ASP A 19 -23.38 19.81 -7.85
N GLU A 20 -23.85 20.44 -8.94
CA GLU A 20 -23.36 21.77 -9.37
C GLU A 20 -23.60 22.90 -8.34
N THR A 21 -24.35 22.62 -7.26
CA THR A 21 -24.56 23.57 -6.17
C THR A 21 -23.50 23.47 -5.07
N LEU A 22 -22.60 22.48 -5.13
CA LEU A 22 -21.58 22.20 -4.13
C LEU A 22 -20.21 21.98 -4.77
N TYR A 23 -19.20 22.71 -4.29
CA TYR A 23 -17.80 22.36 -4.54
C TYR A 23 -17.34 21.23 -3.64
N ALA A 24 -16.60 20.28 -4.22
CA ALA A 24 -15.98 19.18 -3.51
C ALA A 24 -14.93 19.69 -2.51
N VAL A 25 -14.92 19.07 -1.33
CA VAL A 25 -13.93 19.32 -0.28
C VAL A 25 -13.29 18.01 0.13
N GLY A 26 -12.17 18.13 0.83
CA GLY A 26 -11.40 17.02 1.37
C GLY A 26 -11.59 16.91 2.86
N ARG A 27 -11.25 15.76 3.42
CA ARG A 27 -11.23 15.50 4.84
C ARG A 27 -9.84 15.10 5.28
N GLU A 28 -9.41 15.67 6.40
CA GLU A 28 -8.24 15.27 7.16
C GLU A 28 -8.73 14.89 8.56
N GLY A 29 -8.59 13.63 8.95
CA GLY A 29 -8.96 13.21 10.29
C GLY A 29 -10.48 13.19 10.45
N TRP A 30 -11.03 14.10 11.25
CA TRP A 30 -12.47 14.29 11.43
C TRP A 30 -13.02 15.52 10.71
N ASP A 31 -12.14 16.42 10.25
CA ASP A 31 -12.51 17.76 9.81
C ASP A 31 -12.47 17.90 8.28
N ALA A 32 -13.39 18.69 7.73
CA ALA A 32 -13.47 18.98 6.30
C ALA A 32 -12.78 20.30 5.95
N PHE A 33 -12.05 20.31 4.83
CA PHE A 33 -11.25 21.45 4.37
C PHE A 33 -11.41 21.68 2.87
N PRO A 34 -11.40 22.94 2.42
CA PRO A 34 -11.29 23.23 0.99
C PRO A 34 -9.97 22.68 0.44
N ILE A 35 -10.02 22.07 -0.74
CA ILE A 35 -8.84 21.53 -1.41
C ILE A 35 -8.25 22.60 -2.34
N PRO A 36 -6.94 22.90 -2.26
CA PRO A 36 -6.26 23.81 -3.19
C PRO A 36 -6.42 23.39 -4.65
N LEU A 37 -6.56 24.36 -5.56
CA LEU A 37 -6.84 24.07 -6.98
C LEU A 37 -5.70 23.33 -7.69
N GLU A 38 -4.47 23.55 -7.22
CA GLU A 38 -3.24 22.94 -7.70
C GLU A 38 -3.06 21.48 -7.30
N ASP A 39 -3.83 21.00 -6.31
CA ASP A 39 -3.70 19.63 -5.81
C ASP A 39 -4.60 18.64 -6.56
N TRP A 40 -5.57 19.14 -7.31
CA TRP A 40 -6.43 18.32 -8.16
C TRP A 40 -5.70 17.85 -9.41
N ILE A 41 -5.58 16.54 -9.55
CA ILE A 41 -5.15 15.87 -10.78
C ILE A 41 -6.32 15.10 -11.38
N LEU A 42 -6.22 14.75 -12.67
CA LEU A 42 -7.15 13.80 -13.27
C LEU A 42 -7.07 12.47 -12.51
N LEU A 43 -8.22 11.83 -12.28
CA LEU A 43 -8.27 10.47 -11.75
C LEU A 43 -7.36 9.59 -12.62
N PRO A 44 -6.26 9.03 -12.08
CA PRO A 44 -5.32 8.28 -12.89
C PRO A 44 -5.93 6.98 -13.43
N ASP A 45 -5.42 6.50 -14.57
CA ASP A 45 -5.87 5.27 -15.21
C ASP A 45 -5.82 4.07 -14.25
N GLY A 46 -6.90 3.29 -14.22
CA GLY A 46 -7.08 2.20 -13.25
C GLY A 46 -7.70 2.64 -11.91
N GLY A 47 -7.89 3.94 -11.71
CA GLY A 47 -8.73 4.48 -10.63
C GLY A 47 -10.21 4.14 -10.83
N ASN A 48 -10.95 4.09 -9.74
CA ASN A 48 -12.39 3.80 -9.73
C ASN A 48 -13.10 4.69 -8.72
N LEU A 49 -14.41 4.86 -8.89
CA LEU A 49 -15.25 5.55 -7.92
C LEU A 49 -16.06 4.54 -7.09
N TYR A 50 -16.31 4.89 -5.84
CA TYR A 50 -17.11 4.12 -4.91
C TYR A 50 -18.19 5.00 -4.32
N GLU A 51 -19.42 4.48 -4.30
CA GLU A 51 -20.45 5.01 -3.42
C GLU A 51 -20.15 4.62 -1.97
N LEU A 52 -20.55 5.48 -1.04
CA LEU A 52 -20.37 5.28 0.40
C LEU A 52 -21.76 5.17 1.06
N PRO A 53 -22.35 3.96 1.14
CA PRO A 53 -23.69 3.79 1.69
C PRO A 53 -23.84 4.36 3.10
N GLY A 54 -24.95 5.06 3.35
CA GLY A 54 -25.25 5.69 4.65
C GLY A 54 -24.36 6.88 4.99
N ARG A 55 -23.65 7.47 4.01
CA ARG A 55 -22.82 8.65 4.21
C ARG A 55 -23.27 9.77 3.28
N LYS A 56 -23.42 10.99 3.80
CA LYS A 56 -23.79 12.17 3.02
C LYS A 56 -22.56 13.04 2.78
N GLY A 57 -22.30 13.38 1.52
CA GLY A 57 -21.13 14.19 1.17
C GLY A 57 -21.21 15.59 1.78
N ILE A 58 -20.09 16.11 2.26
CA ILE A 58 -19.96 17.51 2.69
C ILE A 58 -19.38 18.30 1.52
N GLY A 59 -19.93 19.47 1.22
CA GLY A 59 -19.42 20.36 0.18
C GLY A 59 -19.56 21.84 0.56
N ILE A 60 -18.89 22.71 -0.19
CA ILE A 60 -19.03 24.17 -0.05
C ILE A 60 -20.09 24.67 -1.03
N ASP A 61 -21.11 25.36 -0.54
CA ASP A 61 -22.15 25.93 -1.39
C ASP A 61 -21.59 27.00 -2.33
N VAL A 62 -21.88 26.86 -3.63
CA VAL A 62 -21.32 27.74 -4.67
C VAL A 62 -21.82 29.18 -4.59
N LYS A 63 -22.93 29.44 -3.89
CA LYS A 63 -23.51 30.78 -3.71
C LYS A 63 -23.13 31.41 -2.38
N THR A 64 -23.23 30.67 -1.29
CA THR A 64 -23.01 31.21 0.06
C THR A 64 -21.57 31.08 0.54
N GLY A 65 -20.82 30.10 0.01
CA GLY A 65 -19.48 29.76 0.49
C GLY A 65 -19.46 28.97 1.80
N GLU A 66 -20.63 28.59 2.33
CA GLU A 66 -20.74 27.82 3.58
C GLU A 66 -20.69 26.32 3.31
N MET A 67 -20.15 25.55 4.26
CA MET A 67 -20.19 24.08 4.21
C MET A 67 -21.59 23.58 4.52
N ARG A 68 -22.07 22.60 3.75
CA ARG A 68 -23.32 21.88 4.01
C ARG A 68 -23.29 20.47 3.45
N LEU A 69 -24.25 19.67 3.87
CA LEU A 69 -24.47 18.32 3.36
C LEU A 69 -25.09 18.34 1.96
N CYS A 70 -24.75 17.31 1.19
CA CYS A 70 -25.43 16.95 -0.05
C CYS A 70 -26.63 16.06 0.29
N ASP A 71 -27.84 16.58 0.08
CA ASP A 71 -29.09 15.86 0.35
C ASP A 71 -29.59 15.02 -0.84
N LYS A 72 -28.82 14.94 -1.94
CA LYS A 72 -29.23 14.28 -3.18
C LYS A 72 -28.96 12.78 -3.23
N GLY A 73 -28.06 12.28 -2.37
CA GLY A 73 -27.65 10.88 -2.39
C GLY A 73 -26.45 10.60 -1.50
N TRP A 74 -25.80 9.46 -1.72
CA TRP A 74 -24.64 9.04 -0.94
C TRP A 74 -23.37 9.71 -1.40
N ALA A 75 -22.43 9.91 -0.47
CA ALA A 75 -21.09 10.39 -0.76
C ALA A 75 -20.37 9.45 -1.74
N VAL A 76 -19.45 10.02 -2.51
CA VAL A 76 -18.60 9.29 -3.45
C VAL A 76 -17.14 9.53 -3.10
N ALA A 77 -16.35 8.46 -3.12
CA ALA A 77 -14.90 8.51 -2.99
C ALA A 77 -14.24 7.88 -4.22
N ALA A 78 -12.93 8.10 -4.37
CA ALA A 78 -12.12 7.46 -5.38
C ALA A 78 -11.10 6.49 -4.78
N PHE A 79 -10.97 5.33 -5.43
CA PHE A 79 -9.74 4.57 -5.42
C PHE A 79 -8.76 5.20 -6.40
N ILE A 80 -7.58 5.52 -5.90
CA ILE A 80 -6.47 5.92 -6.74
C ILE A 80 -5.48 4.76 -6.87
N PRO A 81 -4.98 4.49 -8.09
CA PRO A 81 -4.11 3.34 -8.33
C PRO A 81 -2.75 3.50 -7.65
N PRO A 82 -2.01 2.39 -7.45
CA PRO A 82 -0.61 2.43 -7.06
C PRO A 82 0.22 3.47 -7.84
N ALA A 83 1.30 3.94 -7.22
CA ALA A 83 2.13 5.08 -7.66
C ALA A 83 1.56 6.48 -7.36
N HIS A 84 0.33 6.60 -6.87
CA HIS A 84 -0.25 7.87 -6.43
C HIS A 84 -0.60 7.84 -4.95
N THR A 85 -0.33 8.94 -4.25
CA THR A 85 -0.72 9.14 -2.86
C THR A 85 -1.80 10.22 -2.77
N GLY A 86 -2.90 9.90 -2.11
CA GLY A 86 -4.04 10.78 -1.90
C GLY A 86 -3.71 11.78 -0.81
N LEU A 87 -4.10 13.04 -1.04
CA LEU A 87 -3.85 14.14 -0.12
C LEU A 87 -5.03 14.35 0.85
N TYR A 88 -6.23 13.96 0.43
CA TYR A 88 -7.46 14.13 1.22
C TYR A 88 -8.37 12.91 1.12
N ILE A 89 -9.07 12.61 2.21
CA ILE A 89 -10.15 11.63 2.26
C ILE A 89 -11.45 12.29 1.77
N ALA A 90 -12.40 11.51 1.24
CA ALA A 90 -13.73 12.03 0.95
C ALA A 90 -14.39 12.59 2.22
N ALA A 91 -14.94 13.81 2.12
CA ALA A 91 -15.63 14.45 3.23
C ALA A 91 -17.10 14.04 3.26
N TYR A 92 -17.53 13.47 4.39
CA TYR A 92 -18.91 13.04 4.59
C TYR A 92 -19.31 13.07 6.06
N GLU A 93 -20.61 13.12 6.29
CA GLU A 93 -21.25 12.78 7.57
C GLU A 93 -21.79 11.34 7.49
N THR A 94 -21.53 10.54 8.52
CA THR A 94 -21.93 9.13 8.60
C THR A 94 -23.23 8.98 9.38
N ASP A 95 -24.22 8.33 8.77
CA ASP A 95 -25.46 7.97 9.45
C ASP A 95 -25.19 6.88 10.53
N PRO A 96 -25.93 6.85 11.64
CA PRO A 96 -25.70 5.88 12.73
C PRO A 96 -25.76 4.40 12.32
N ASP A 97 -26.54 4.09 11.28
CA ASP A 97 -26.73 2.72 10.77
C ASP A 97 -25.86 2.42 9.54
N ALA A 98 -24.92 3.30 9.18
CA ALA A 98 -24.07 3.12 8.02
C ALA A 98 -23.15 1.90 8.19
N PRO A 99 -22.98 1.05 7.15
CA PRO A 99 -22.09 -0.10 7.23
C PRO A 99 -20.61 0.34 7.30
N THR A 100 -19.77 -0.53 7.87
CA THR A 100 -18.31 -0.36 7.77
C THR A 100 -17.88 -0.54 6.32
N LEU A 101 -17.09 0.39 5.80
CA LEU A 101 -16.61 0.33 4.42
C LEU A 101 -15.55 -0.78 4.25
N PRO A 102 -15.46 -1.40 3.05
CA PRO A 102 -14.41 -2.37 2.75
C PRO A 102 -12.98 -1.81 2.86
N LEU A 103 -11.97 -2.67 2.71
CA LEU A 103 -10.55 -2.27 2.80
C LEU A 103 -10.05 -1.67 1.48
N PHE A 104 -10.50 -0.46 1.15
CA PHE A 104 -10.02 0.37 0.03
C PHE A 104 -9.59 1.76 0.50
N CYS A 105 -8.90 2.51 -0.35
CA CYS A 105 -8.66 3.93 -0.10
C CYS A 105 -9.90 4.75 -0.51
N TYR A 106 -10.21 5.76 0.28
CA TYR A 106 -11.40 6.59 0.14
C TYR A 106 -11.02 8.05 -0.14
N THR A 107 -10.26 8.28 -1.22
CA THR A 107 -9.76 9.61 -1.58
C THR A 107 -10.91 10.51 -1.99
N ALA A 108 -10.84 11.80 -1.70
CA ALA A 108 -11.83 12.76 -2.18
C ALA A 108 -11.90 12.76 -3.71
N ALA A 109 -13.09 12.98 -4.28
CA ALA A 109 -13.30 12.99 -5.71
C ALA A 109 -14.24 14.12 -6.10
N GLY A 110 -14.06 14.66 -7.31
CA GLY A 110 -14.94 15.68 -7.83
C GLY A 110 -15.01 15.68 -9.35
N TRP A 111 -16.02 16.37 -9.88
CA TRP A 111 -16.27 16.47 -11.31
C TRP A 111 -15.95 17.86 -11.84
N TYR A 112 -15.20 17.93 -12.93
CA TYR A 112 -14.90 19.19 -13.62
C TYR A 112 -14.73 18.96 -15.11
N LYS A 113 -15.50 19.68 -15.94
CA LYS A 113 -15.40 19.66 -17.41
C LYS A 113 -15.36 18.24 -18.00
N ASN A 114 -16.37 17.42 -17.68
CA ASN A 114 -16.53 16.05 -18.17
C ASN A 114 -15.44 15.06 -17.75
N GLN A 115 -14.74 15.34 -16.65
CA GLN A 115 -13.67 14.47 -16.14
C GLN A 115 -13.71 14.41 -14.61
N PHE A 116 -13.26 13.28 -14.09
CA PHE A 116 -13.08 13.06 -12.65
C PHE A 116 -11.71 13.55 -12.21
N TYR A 117 -11.67 14.26 -11.10
CA TYR A 117 -10.47 14.76 -10.45
C TYR A 117 -10.36 14.22 -9.03
N VAL A 118 -9.13 14.04 -8.58
CA VAL A 118 -8.78 13.62 -7.21
C VAL A 118 -7.61 14.47 -6.71
N PRO A 119 -7.53 14.79 -5.40
CA PRO A 119 -6.39 15.44 -4.84
C PRO A 119 -5.29 14.43 -4.52
N ALA A 120 -4.27 14.35 -5.38
CA ALA A 120 -3.23 13.34 -5.27
C ALA A 120 -1.91 13.80 -5.89
N VAL A 121 -0.82 13.19 -5.44
CA VAL A 121 0.50 13.34 -6.04
C VAL A 121 0.98 12.00 -6.59
N ARG A 122 1.59 12.01 -7.79
CA ARG A 122 2.35 10.86 -8.28
C ARG A 122 3.67 10.79 -7.52
N ILE A 123 3.93 9.65 -6.87
CA ILE A 123 5.10 9.44 -6.02
C ILE A 123 6.11 8.47 -6.64
N GLU A 124 5.71 7.74 -7.67
CA GLU A 124 6.50 6.70 -8.30
C GLU A 124 6.33 6.74 -9.82
N GLU A 125 7.46 6.65 -10.52
CA GLU A 125 7.48 6.71 -11.99
C GLU A 125 7.56 5.32 -12.64
N ASP A 126 7.91 4.31 -11.87
CA ASP A 126 8.00 2.93 -12.34
C ASP A 126 6.62 2.41 -12.77
N ILE A 127 6.49 2.03 -14.04
CA ILE A 127 5.21 1.66 -14.64
C ILE A 127 4.75 0.25 -14.29
N ARG A 128 5.47 -0.47 -13.42
CA ARG A 128 5.33 -1.93 -13.25
C ARG A 128 3.95 -2.44 -12.84
N GLN A 129 3.10 -1.60 -12.26
CA GLN A 129 1.72 -1.97 -11.89
C GLN A 129 0.68 -1.09 -12.58
N GLU A 130 1.06 -0.33 -13.61
CA GLU A 130 0.11 0.45 -14.39
C GLU A 130 -0.79 -0.47 -15.21
N CYS A 131 -2.10 -0.17 -15.21
CA CYS A 131 -3.10 -1.05 -15.80
C CYS A 131 -2.90 -1.28 -17.30
N VAL A 132 -2.38 -0.27 -18.02
CA VAL A 132 -2.08 -0.33 -19.46
C VAL A 132 -1.08 -1.44 -19.80
N GLY A 133 -0.22 -1.81 -18.86
CA GLY A 133 0.79 -2.86 -19.06
C GLY A 133 0.23 -4.28 -19.00
N TYR A 134 -1.03 -4.47 -18.64
CA TYR A 134 -1.63 -5.80 -18.42
C TYR A 134 -2.58 -6.20 -19.56
N ASP A 135 -2.11 -7.17 -20.35
CA ASP A 135 -2.86 -7.80 -21.44
C ASP A 135 -3.40 -9.16 -20.95
N ASP A 136 -4.73 -9.27 -20.82
CA ASP A 136 -5.38 -10.44 -20.21
C ASP A 136 -5.14 -11.74 -20.98
N GLU A 137 -5.03 -11.69 -22.31
CA GLU A 137 -4.74 -12.87 -23.12
C GLU A 137 -3.32 -13.38 -22.84
N LYS A 138 -2.34 -12.46 -22.82
CA LYS A 138 -0.94 -12.81 -22.49
C LYS A 138 -0.80 -13.33 -21.08
N ILE A 139 -1.54 -12.75 -20.13
CA ILE A 139 -1.55 -13.18 -18.73
C ILE A 139 -2.08 -14.61 -18.61
N GLN A 140 -3.19 -14.93 -19.28
CA GLN A 140 -3.77 -16.28 -19.28
C GLN A 140 -2.82 -17.30 -19.91
N ILE A 141 -2.19 -16.96 -21.04
CA ILE A 141 -1.19 -17.82 -21.70
C ILE A 141 0.01 -18.07 -20.78
N GLY A 142 0.54 -17.01 -20.17
CA GLY A 142 1.67 -17.10 -19.24
C GLY A 142 1.35 -17.92 -17.99
N ALA A 143 0.15 -17.75 -17.43
CA ALA A 143 -0.31 -18.52 -16.29
C ALA A 143 -0.43 -20.02 -16.63
N ALA A 144 -1.03 -20.34 -17.78
CA ALA A 144 -1.13 -21.71 -18.26
C ALA A 144 0.25 -22.33 -18.53
N HIS A 145 1.19 -21.55 -19.07
CA HIS A 145 2.57 -21.98 -19.27
C HIS A 145 3.26 -22.33 -17.95
N LEU A 146 3.19 -21.44 -16.95
CA LEU A 146 3.80 -21.66 -15.63
C LEU A 146 3.22 -22.88 -14.91
N LEU A 147 1.90 -23.06 -14.95
CA LEU A 147 1.23 -24.24 -14.38
C LEU A 147 1.68 -25.55 -15.05
N LYS A 148 1.95 -25.53 -16.35
CA LYS A 148 2.47 -26.69 -17.09
C LYS A 148 3.95 -26.95 -16.81
N THR A 149 4.75 -25.89 -16.67
CA THR A 149 6.19 -25.99 -16.40
C THR A 149 6.48 -26.48 -14.99
N TYR A 150 5.66 -26.08 -14.01
CA TYR A 150 5.82 -26.43 -12.59
C TYR A 150 4.61 -27.21 -12.03
N PRO A 151 4.28 -28.40 -12.57
CA PRO A 151 3.01 -29.09 -12.26
C PRO A 151 2.90 -29.60 -10.82
N HIS A 152 4.02 -29.68 -10.10
CA HIS A 152 4.08 -30.16 -8.72
C HIS A 152 4.37 -29.04 -7.70
N ASN A 153 4.60 -27.81 -8.17
CA ASN A 153 4.92 -26.69 -7.31
C ASN A 153 3.65 -26.02 -6.79
N ARG A 154 3.39 -26.13 -5.49
CA ARG A 154 2.15 -25.61 -4.88
C ARG A 154 2.12 -24.09 -4.87
N LEU A 155 3.28 -23.43 -4.77
CA LEU A 155 3.36 -21.97 -4.84
C LEU A 155 3.00 -21.45 -6.21
N VAL A 156 3.57 -22.02 -7.28
CA VAL A 156 3.24 -21.60 -8.65
C VAL A 156 1.74 -21.80 -8.91
N LYS A 157 1.17 -22.92 -8.46
CA LYS A 157 -0.27 -23.16 -8.55
C LYS A 157 -1.08 -22.08 -7.84
N HIS A 158 -0.76 -21.77 -6.58
CA HIS A 158 -1.42 -20.71 -5.81
C HIS A 158 -1.28 -19.33 -6.49
N LEU A 159 -0.07 -18.99 -6.95
CA LEU A 159 0.21 -17.71 -7.60
C LEU A 159 -0.60 -17.54 -8.89
N MET A 160 -0.74 -18.59 -9.70
CA MET A 160 -1.45 -18.50 -10.96
C MET A 160 -2.97 -18.59 -10.78
N GLU A 161 -3.47 -19.60 -10.08
CA GLU A 161 -4.91 -19.82 -9.94
C GLU A 161 -5.57 -18.78 -9.04
N ASN A 162 -4.95 -18.44 -7.90
CA ASN A 162 -5.55 -17.53 -6.93
C ASN A 162 -5.07 -16.11 -7.17
N CYS A 163 -3.76 -15.85 -7.05
CA CYS A 163 -3.28 -14.47 -7.07
C CYS A 163 -3.44 -13.80 -8.45
N CYS A 164 -3.03 -14.47 -9.53
CA CYS A 164 -3.01 -13.90 -10.87
C CYS A 164 -4.41 -13.85 -11.50
N LEU A 165 -5.10 -15.00 -11.55
CA LEU A 165 -6.36 -15.15 -12.27
C LEU A 165 -7.61 -14.82 -11.46
N THR A 166 -7.56 -14.92 -10.12
CA THR A 166 -8.74 -14.64 -9.26
C THR A 166 -8.65 -13.26 -8.60
N TYR A 167 -7.52 -12.92 -7.97
CA TYR A 167 -7.35 -11.64 -7.27
C TYR A 167 -6.80 -10.52 -8.15
N ASN A 168 -6.41 -10.82 -9.39
CA ASN A 168 -5.74 -9.89 -10.31
C ASN A 168 -4.52 -9.19 -9.70
N CYS A 169 -3.79 -9.88 -8.80
CA CYS A 169 -2.62 -9.35 -8.09
C CYS A 169 -1.55 -8.88 -9.10
N PRO A 170 -1.17 -7.59 -9.06
CA PRO A 170 -0.22 -7.01 -10.03
C PRO A 170 1.12 -7.77 -10.10
N ALA A 171 1.66 -8.18 -8.95
CA ALA A 171 2.92 -8.92 -8.89
C ALA A 171 2.80 -10.32 -9.51
N ALA A 172 1.68 -11.03 -9.26
CA ALA A 172 1.47 -12.35 -9.84
C ALA A 172 1.23 -12.29 -11.36
N ARG A 173 0.55 -11.24 -11.85
CA ARG A 173 0.40 -10.95 -13.28
C ARG A 173 1.73 -10.58 -13.93
N ASN A 174 2.62 -9.87 -13.23
CA ASN A 174 3.96 -9.60 -13.74
C ASN A 174 4.82 -10.86 -13.83
N PHE A 175 4.69 -11.76 -12.86
CA PHE A 175 5.35 -13.06 -12.92
C PHE A 175 4.86 -13.90 -14.12
N SER A 176 3.54 -13.94 -14.40
CA SER A 176 3.04 -14.64 -15.59
C SER A 176 3.50 -14.00 -16.91
N LEU A 177 3.87 -12.72 -16.89
CA LEU A 177 4.45 -11.99 -18.01
C LEU A 177 5.99 -12.01 -18.02
N HIS A 178 6.64 -12.80 -17.15
CA HIS A 178 8.10 -12.94 -17.04
C HIS A 178 8.86 -11.62 -16.83
N ARG A 179 8.32 -10.71 -16.01
CA ARG A 179 8.93 -9.38 -15.77
C ARG A 179 8.91 -8.94 -14.31
N TRP A 180 9.90 -8.11 -13.95
CA TRP A 180 9.94 -7.31 -12.72
C TRP A 180 9.81 -8.11 -11.41
N GLU A 181 8.81 -7.79 -10.58
CA GLU A 181 8.62 -8.36 -9.25
C GLU A 181 7.80 -9.65 -9.28
N CYS A 182 8.42 -10.74 -8.84
CA CYS A 182 7.79 -12.04 -8.61
C CYS A 182 7.47 -12.22 -7.11
N PRO A 183 6.19 -12.43 -6.75
CA PRO A 183 5.77 -12.60 -5.36
C PRO A 183 6.02 -14.01 -4.83
N ILE A 184 6.48 -14.14 -3.59
CA ILE A 184 6.69 -15.42 -2.90
C ILE A 184 5.91 -15.42 -1.57
N PRO A 185 4.64 -15.88 -1.55
CA PRO A 185 3.94 -16.09 -0.28
C PRO A 185 4.56 -17.26 0.48
N SER A 186 4.82 -17.08 1.77
CA SER A 186 5.60 -18.02 2.58
C SER A 186 4.93 -18.43 3.90
N SER A 187 4.09 -17.57 4.48
CA SER A 187 3.64 -17.70 5.86
C SER A 187 2.13 -17.88 5.99
N PRO A 188 1.66 -19.03 6.49
CA PRO A 188 0.24 -19.24 6.80
C PRO A 188 -0.18 -18.61 8.14
N ALA A 189 0.74 -17.99 8.88
CA ALA A 189 0.48 -17.45 10.22
C ALA A 189 0.94 -15.99 10.34
N CYS A 190 0.33 -15.24 11.25
CA CYS A 190 0.74 -13.87 11.56
C CYS A 190 0.87 -13.71 13.08
N ASN A 191 1.74 -12.81 13.50
CA ASN A 191 1.93 -12.42 14.90
C ASN A 191 1.37 -11.03 15.19
N ALA A 192 0.50 -10.51 14.34
CA ALA A 192 -0.21 -9.25 14.52
C ALA A 192 -1.70 -9.47 14.26
N ASN A 193 -2.55 -8.81 15.04
CA ASN A 193 -4.01 -8.87 14.91
C ASN A 193 -4.53 -7.54 14.38
N CYS A 194 -4.03 -7.13 13.21
CA CYS A 194 -4.30 -5.79 12.67
C CYS A 194 -5.80 -5.54 12.51
N ILE A 195 -6.25 -4.33 12.85
CA ILE A 195 -7.65 -3.91 12.67
C ILE A 195 -8.10 -4.19 11.22
N GLY A 196 -7.39 -3.64 10.23
CA GLY A 196 -7.71 -3.79 8.80
C GLY A 196 -6.86 -4.85 8.08
N CYS A 197 -6.64 -6.03 8.66
CA CYS A 197 -5.85 -7.07 7.98
C CYS A 197 -6.54 -7.55 6.68
N ILE A 198 -5.83 -7.45 5.56
CA ILE A 198 -6.34 -7.80 4.22
C ILE A 198 -6.38 -9.30 3.95
N SER A 199 -5.71 -10.10 4.79
CA SER A 199 -5.56 -11.56 4.63
C SER A 199 -6.39 -12.36 5.65
N PHE A 200 -6.94 -11.70 6.66
CA PHE A 200 -7.66 -12.35 7.76
C PHE A 200 -8.50 -11.31 8.52
N GLN A 201 -9.80 -11.51 8.60
CA GLN A 201 -10.71 -10.73 9.42
C GLN A 201 -11.40 -11.65 10.43
N PRO A 202 -11.51 -11.25 11.71
CA PRO A 202 -12.28 -12.00 12.70
C PRO A 202 -13.73 -12.18 12.25
N GLN A 203 -14.36 -13.31 12.61
CA GLN A 203 -15.74 -13.61 12.21
C GLN A 203 -16.77 -12.61 12.77
N GLU A 204 -16.42 -11.92 13.85
CA GLU A 204 -17.27 -10.92 14.48
C GLU A 204 -17.28 -9.58 13.73
N GLU A 205 -16.30 -9.32 12.87
CA GLU A 205 -16.22 -8.09 12.08
C GLU A 205 -17.01 -8.26 10.76
N GLN A 206 -17.66 -7.18 10.30
CA GLN A 206 -18.51 -7.22 9.09
C GLN A 206 -17.70 -7.13 7.79
N ILE A 207 -16.42 -6.78 7.87
CA ILE A 207 -15.55 -6.62 6.71
C ILE A 207 -14.91 -7.96 6.31
N VAL A 208 -14.85 -8.18 5.00
CA VAL A 208 -14.24 -9.40 4.43
C VAL A 208 -12.81 -9.10 4.00
N SER A 209 -11.92 -10.07 4.21
CA SER A 209 -10.56 -10.01 3.69
C SER A 209 -10.55 -10.03 2.16
N THR A 210 -9.72 -9.19 1.55
CA THR A 210 -9.62 -9.12 0.08
C THR A 210 -8.90 -10.33 -0.52
N GLN A 211 -8.11 -11.05 0.27
CA GLN A 211 -7.32 -12.21 -0.15
C GLN A 211 -7.32 -13.25 0.97
N ASP A 212 -7.32 -14.52 0.63
CA ASP A 212 -7.22 -15.58 1.63
C ASP A 212 -5.76 -15.89 1.94
N ARG A 213 -5.49 -16.17 3.23
CA ARG A 213 -4.15 -16.55 3.66
C ARG A 213 -3.77 -17.93 3.10
N LEU A 214 -2.51 -18.05 2.69
CA LEU A 214 -1.87 -19.30 2.32
C LEU A 214 -2.14 -20.38 3.38
N THR A 215 -2.51 -21.59 2.95
CA THR A 215 -2.91 -22.69 3.84
C THR A 215 -1.81 -23.72 4.07
N PHE A 216 -0.62 -23.51 3.49
CA PHE A 216 0.53 -24.41 3.60
C PHE A 216 1.81 -23.63 3.82
N LYS A 217 2.86 -24.35 4.27
CA LYS A 217 4.23 -23.86 4.34
C LYS A 217 4.97 -24.39 3.10
N PRO A 218 5.51 -23.51 2.22
CA PRO A 218 6.32 -23.96 1.10
C PRO A 218 7.67 -24.49 1.58
N THR A 219 8.34 -25.28 0.75
CA THR A 219 9.75 -25.65 0.99
C THR A 219 10.71 -24.68 0.30
N ALA A 220 11.98 -24.69 0.71
CA ALA A 220 13.01 -23.88 0.06
C ALA A 220 13.20 -24.26 -1.42
N GLU A 221 13.04 -25.54 -1.76
CA GLU A 221 13.12 -26.06 -3.13
C GLU A 221 11.96 -25.56 -3.98
N GLU A 222 10.72 -25.59 -3.45
CA GLU A 222 9.54 -25.03 -4.16
C GLU A 222 9.75 -23.54 -4.46
N ILE A 223 10.39 -22.79 -3.56
CA ILE A 223 10.68 -21.37 -3.77
C ILE A 223 11.77 -21.20 -4.83
N ALA A 224 12.91 -21.89 -4.69
CA ALA A 224 14.05 -21.74 -5.57
C ALA A 224 13.73 -22.16 -7.02
N GLU A 225 12.88 -23.18 -7.20
CA GLU A 225 12.53 -23.77 -8.50
C GLU A 225 12.05 -22.73 -9.52
N PHE A 226 11.22 -21.77 -9.11
CA PHE A 226 10.73 -20.70 -10.00
C PHE A 226 11.46 -19.36 -9.79
N ALA A 227 11.97 -19.10 -8.58
CA ALA A 227 12.67 -17.85 -8.29
C ALA A 227 14.00 -17.72 -9.04
N VAL A 228 14.76 -18.82 -9.18
CA VAL A 228 16.05 -18.80 -9.88
C VAL A 228 15.89 -18.45 -11.37
N PRO A 229 15.05 -19.15 -12.16
CA PRO A 229 14.81 -18.77 -13.56
C PRO A 229 14.31 -17.33 -13.70
N HIS A 230 13.37 -16.90 -12.84
CA HIS A 230 12.85 -15.52 -12.87
C HIS A 230 13.97 -14.48 -12.67
N LEU A 231 14.82 -14.67 -11.65
CA LEU A 231 15.93 -13.77 -11.38
C LEU A 231 16.97 -13.73 -12.52
N ILE A 232 17.14 -14.83 -13.24
CA ILE A 232 18.07 -14.94 -14.37
C ILE A 232 17.51 -14.26 -15.62
N GLU A 233 16.21 -14.34 -15.88
CA GLU A 233 15.64 -13.97 -17.17
C GLU A 233 14.95 -12.61 -17.16
N ALA A 234 14.18 -12.31 -16.12
CA ALA A 234 13.32 -11.13 -16.10
C ALA A 234 14.11 -9.80 -16.10
N PRO A 235 13.62 -8.75 -16.77
CA PRO A 235 14.18 -7.41 -16.66
C PRO A 235 13.90 -6.83 -15.26
N TYR A 236 14.86 -6.09 -14.71
CA TYR A 236 14.82 -5.52 -13.36
C TYR A 236 14.29 -6.51 -12.30
N PRO A 237 14.90 -7.71 -12.21
CA PRO A 237 14.26 -8.83 -11.55
C PRO A 237 14.28 -8.65 -10.04
N ILE A 238 13.11 -8.83 -9.43
CA ILE A 238 12.92 -8.86 -7.99
C ILE A 238 12.14 -10.13 -7.64
N VAL A 239 12.53 -10.78 -6.55
CA VAL A 239 11.67 -11.73 -5.85
C VAL A 239 11.37 -11.19 -4.46
N SER A 240 10.10 -11.21 -4.07
CA SER A 240 9.64 -10.60 -2.82
C SER A 240 8.91 -11.62 -1.95
N PHE A 241 9.44 -11.88 -0.76
CA PHE A 241 8.67 -12.49 0.32
C PHE A 241 7.70 -11.46 0.91
N GLY A 242 6.58 -11.88 1.49
CA GLY A 242 5.61 -10.98 2.11
C GLY A 242 4.56 -10.45 1.12
N GLN A 243 3.42 -11.12 1.03
CA GLN A 243 2.33 -10.87 0.09
C GLN A 243 0.98 -10.66 0.80
N GLY A 244 0.00 -10.09 0.08
CA GLY A 244 -1.34 -9.85 0.63
C GLY A 244 -2.11 -11.14 0.99
N CYS A 245 -1.73 -12.26 0.36
CA CYS A 245 -2.29 -13.59 0.59
C CYS A 245 -1.50 -14.41 1.63
N GLU A 246 -0.65 -13.80 2.47
CA GLU A 246 0.04 -14.49 3.55
C GLU A 246 -0.05 -13.72 4.88
N GLY A 247 0.43 -14.32 5.96
CA GLY A 247 0.62 -13.65 7.25
C GLY A 247 1.98 -12.96 7.34
N GLU A 248 2.67 -13.09 8.47
CA GLU A 248 3.97 -12.46 8.68
C GLU A 248 5.11 -13.39 8.19
N PRO A 249 5.87 -13.02 7.15
CA PRO A 249 6.93 -13.87 6.60
C PRO A 249 8.12 -14.10 7.53
N LEU A 250 8.43 -13.21 8.48
CA LEU A 250 9.49 -13.45 9.46
C LEU A 250 9.19 -14.62 10.41
N LEU A 251 7.95 -15.12 10.46
CA LEU A 251 7.63 -16.37 11.14
C LEU A 251 8.17 -17.62 10.41
N MET A 252 8.51 -17.47 9.13
CA MET A 252 9.04 -18.51 8.25
C MET A 252 10.52 -18.27 7.88
N TRP A 253 11.25 -17.51 8.71
CA TRP A 253 12.60 -17.06 8.40
C TRP A 253 13.59 -18.20 8.14
N GLU A 254 13.42 -19.38 8.74
CA GLU A 254 14.31 -20.53 8.51
C GLU A 254 14.18 -21.03 7.06
N THR A 255 12.94 -21.23 6.59
CA THR A 255 12.65 -21.61 5.21
C THR A 255 13.08 -20.52 4.23
N ILE A 256 12.83 -19.25 4.54
CA ILE A 256 13.28 -18.12 3.71
C ILE A 256 14.80 -18.11 3.62
N ARG A 257 15.51 -18.28 4.74
CA ARG A 257 16.98 -18.34 4.77
C ARG A 257 17.51 -19.46 3.86
N GLU A 258 16.93 -20.66 3.97
CA GLU A 258 17.31 -21.81 3.13
C GLU A 258 17.03 -21.53 1.64
N ALA A 259 15.89 -20.93 1.31
CA ALA A 259 15.56 -20.53 -0.05
C ALA A 259 16.54 -19.49 -0.61
N ILE A 260 16.92 -18.49 0.19
CA ILE A 260 17.91 -17.47 -0.22
C ILE A 260 19.25 -18.13 -0.50
N ILE A 261 19.73 -18.99 0.39
CA ILE A 261 20.99 -19.73 0.21
C ILE A 261 20.93 -20.55 -1.07
N GLU A 262 19.84 -21.27 -1.31
CA GLU A 262 19.68 -22.09 -2.51
C GLU A 262 19.66 -21.22 -3.78
N ILE A 263 18.86 -20.15 -3.81
CA ILE A 263 18.82 -19.20 -4.94
C ILE A 263 20.22 -18.66 -5.25
N ARG A 264 20.98 -18.27 -4.22
CA ARG A 264 22.31 -17.65 -4.38
C ARG A 264 23.40 -18.64 -4.81
N LYS A 265 23.19 -19.96 -4.72
CA LYS A 265 24.07 -20.94 -5.37
C LYS A 265 23.97 -20.90 -6.90
N HIS A 266 22.80 -20.55 -7.44
CA HIS A 266 22.54 -20.57 -8.87
C HIS A 266 22.68 -19.19 -9.53
N THR A 267 22.39 -18.11 -8.82
CA THR A 267 22.46 -16.75 -9.39
C THR A 267 22.69 -15.64 -8.36
N ASN A 268 23.52 -14.67 -8.74
CA ASN A 268 23.70 -13.41 -8.02
C ASN A 268 22.87 -12.25 -8.63
N ARG A 269 22.08 -12.52 -9.68
CA ARG A 269 21.26 -11.52 -10.36
C ARG A 269 20.00 -11.20 -9.53
N GLY A 270 19.55 -9.95 -9.66
CA GLY A 270 18.30 -9.43 -9.10
C GLY A 270 18.28 -9.24 -7.58
N SER A 271 17.22 -8.58 -7.13
CA SER A 271 17.00 -8.26 -5.72
C SER A 271 16.14 -9.32 -5.04
N ILE A 272 16.56 -9.79 -3.87
CA ILE A 272 15.70 -10.53 -2.94
C ILE A 272 15.22 -9.58 -1.86
N ASN A 273 13.91 -9.40 -1.80
CA ASN A 273 13.23 -8.50 -0.89
C ASN A 273 12.33 -9.27 0.09
N ILE A 274 12.11 -8.72 1.28
CA ILE A 274 11.06 -9.17 2.20
C ILE A 274 10.17 -8.01 2.64
N ASN A 275 8.87 -8.14 2.45
CA ASN A 275 7.86 -7.24 2.99
C ASN A 275 7.36 -7.82 4.33
N THR A 276 7.46 -7.07 5.42
CA THR A 276 7.23 -7.60 6.77
C THR A 276 6.65 -6.53 7.68
N ASN A 277 6.12 -6.92 8.84
CA ASN A 277 5.88 -6.01 9.96
C ASN A 277 7.15 -5.66 10.76
N GLY A 278 8.30 -6.31 10.49
CA GLY A 278 9.58 -6.04 11.17
C GLY A 278 9.67 -6.61 12.59
N SER A 279 8.81 -7.55 12.96
CA SER A 279 8.66 -8.06 14.34
C SER A 279 9.80 -8.93 14.89
N LYS A 280 10.82 -9.27 14.08
CA LYS A 280 11.91 -10.18 14.51
C LYS A 280 13.29 -9.74 13.99
N PRO A 281 14.01 -8.87 14.73
CA PRO A 281 15.35 -8.43 14.35
C PRO A 281 16.36 -9.57 14.16
N ASP A 282 16.33 -10.59 15.02
CA ASP A 282 17.23 -11.75 14.91
C ASP A 282 17.00 -12.55 13.61
N ALA A 283 15.73 -12.67 13.20
CA ALA A 283 15.39 -13.29 11.93
C ALA A 283 15.90 -12.44 10.76
N VAL A 284 15.71 -11.12 10.81
CA VAL A 284 16.24 -10.20 9.79
C VAL A 284 17.76 -10.36 9.67
N LYS A 285 18.49 -10.38 10.80
CA LYS A 285 19.94 -10.61 10.82
C LYS A 285 20.33 -11.90 10.09
N ALA A 286 19.67 -13.01 10.42
CA ALA A 286 19.94 -14.30 9.78
C ALA A 286 19.65 -14.29 8.27
N LEU A 287 18.63 -13.54 7.83
CA LEU A 287 18.34 -13.37 6.40
C LEU A 287 19.36 -12.48 5.70
N CYS A 288 19.85 -11.42 6.35
CA CYS A 288 20.95 -10.59 5.84
C CYS A 288 22.22 -11.43 5.61
N GLU A 289 22.59 -12.27 6.58
CA GLU A 289 23.73 -13.18 6.49
C GLU A 289 23.60 -14.20 5.33
N ALA A 290 22.37 -14.58 4.97
CA ALA A 290 22.10 -15.45 3.83
C ALA A 290 22.15 -14.74 2.46
N GLY A 291 22.05 -13.41 2.43
CA GLY A 291 22.09 -12.62 1.19
C GLY A 291 20.80 -11.89 0.81
N LEU A 292 19.93 -11.60 1.79
CA LEU A 292 18.79 -10.68 1.62
C LEU A 292 19.29 -9.29 1.17
N ASN A 293 18.65 -8.69 0.16
CA ASN A 293 19.08 -7.39 -0.41
C ASN A 293 18.27 -6.21 0.11
N SER A 294 16.98 -6.40 0.33
CA SER A 294 16.10 -5.34 0.85
C SER A 294 15.04 -5.84 1.82
N ILE A 295 14.63 -4.95 2.72
CA ILE A 295 13.49 -5.12 3.62
C ILE A 295 12.53 -3.95 3.45
N ARG A 296 11.23 -4.26 3.51
CA ARG A 296 10.16 -3.27 3.61
C ARG A 296 9.33 -3.54 4.86
N VAL A 297 9.43 -2.66 5.85
CA VAL A 297 8.68 -2.74 7.10
C VAL A 297 7.38 -1.95 6.98
N SER A 298 6.23 -2.58 7.17
CA SER A 298 4.93 -1.88 7.10
C SER A 298 4.55 -1.26 8.44
N THR A 299 4.05 -0.04 8.39
CA THR A 299 3.56 0.67 9.58
C THR A 299 2.48 1.70 9.23
N ASN A 300 1.47 1.82 10.10
CA ASN A 300 0.48 2.89 10.03
C ASN A 300 0.96 4.19 10.68
N SER A 301 2.00 4.13 11.52
CA SER A 301 2.52 5.29 12.24
C SER A 301 3.95 5.05 12.77
N ALA A 302 4.75 6.10 12.83
CA ALA A 302 6.03 6.17 13.53
C ALA A 302 5.85 6.40 15.05
N ARG A 303 4.62 6.60 15.53
CA ARG A 303 4.28 6.74 16.94
C ARG A 303 3.77 5.41 17.49
N GLU A 304 4.46 4.89 18.51
CA GLU A 304 4.09 3.64 19.19
C GLU A 304 2.62 3.65 19.67
N SER A 305 2.15 4.77 20.22
CA SER A 305 0.78 4.90 20.74
C SER A 305 -0.31 4.76 19.66
N ILE A 306 0.02 5.01 18.39
CA ILE A 306 -0.90 4.87 17.25
C ILE A 306 -0.69 3.53 16.55
N TYR A 307 0.55 3.03 16.55
CA TYR A 307 0.89 1.71 16.03
C TYR A 307 0.22 0.58 16.80
N MET A 308 0.33 0.59 18.13
CA MET A 308 -0.08 -0.53 19.00
C MET A 308 -1.58 -0.86 18.89
N PRO A 309 -2.52 0.11 18.92
CA PRO A 309 -3.94 -0.17 18.77
C PRO A 309 -4.31 -0.75 17.40
N TYR A 310 -3.58 -0.36 16.35
CA TYR A 310 -3.81 -0.85 14.99
C TYR A 310 -3.23 -2.24 14.76
N TYR A 311 -1.91 -2.43 14.91
CA TYR A 311 -1.24 -3.70 14.62
C TYR A 311 -1.55 -4.79 15.64
N ARG A 312 -1.87 -4.41 16.88
CA ARG A 312 -2.10 -5.31 18.02
C ARG A 312 -1.06 -6.45 18.08
N PRO A 313 0.22 -6.10 18.29
CA PRO A 313 1.31 -7.07 18.28
C PRO A 313 1.07 -8.24 19.22
N ASN A 314 1.49 -9.43 18.79
CA ASN A 314 1.54 -10.64 19.58
C ASN A 314 2.98 -11.16 19.58
N ASN A 315 3.65 -11.13 20.73
CA ASN A 315 5.06 -11.53 20.88
C ASN A 315 6.10 -10.67 20.14
N TYR A 316 5.82 -9.37 19.96
CA TYR A 316 6.81 -8.35 19.60
C TYR A 316 6.35 -6.98 20.09
N VAL A 317 7.26 -6.00 20.12
CA VAL A 317 6.99 -4.60 20.52
C VAL A 317 7.36 -3.64 19.39
N PHE A 318 6.92 -2.39 19.49
CA PHE A 318 7.23 -1.37 18.47
C PHE A 318 8.73 -1.19 18.24
N GLY A 319 9.54 -1.25 19.30
CA GLY A 319 11.01 -1.15 19.18
C GLY A 319 11.65 -2.20 18.26
N ASP A 320 11.04 -3.39 18.13
CA ASP A 320 11.57 -4.46 17.26
C ASP A 320 11.53 -4.07 15.78
N ILE A 321 10.55 -3.27 15.35
CA ILE A 321 10.44 -2.86 13.95
C ILE A 321 11.54 -1.85 13.59
N ILE A 322 11.89 -0.97 14.54
CA ILE A 322 12.99 -0.01 14.41
C ILE A 322 14.31 -0.77 14.38
N GLU A 323 14.48 -1.74 15.28
CA GLU A 323 15.71 -2.55 15.33
C GLU A 323 15.89 -3.38 14.07
N SER A 324 14.82 -3.96 13.50
CA SER A 324 14.89 -4.67 12.22
C SER A 324 15.41 -3.79 11.08
N LEU A 325 15.00 -2.51 11.02
CA LEU A 325 15.52 -1.55 10.04
C LEU A 325 17.02 -1.29 10.27
N LYS A 326 17.44 -1.06 11.52
CA LYS A 326 18.85 -0.85 11.88
C LYS A 326 19.73 -2.05 11.52
N VAL A 327 19.27 -3.26 11.84
CA VAL A 327 19.97 -4.51 11.50
C VAL A 327 20.17 -4.60 9.99
N MET A 328 19.13 -4.37 9.18
CA MET A 328 19.30 -4.43 7.73
C MET A 328 20.29 -3.37 7.22
N ARG A 329 20.24 -2.15 7.77
CA ARG A 329 21.21 -1.09 7.44
C ARG A 329 22.63 -1.43 7.85
N SER A 330 22.86 -2.11 8.98
CA SER A 330 24.20 -2.49 9.42
C SER A 330 24.87 -3.51 8.49
N TYR A 331 24.08 -4.26 7.72
CA TYR A 331 24.57 -5.17 6.67
C TYR A 331 24.65 -4.49 5.29
N GLY A 332 24.40 -3.19 5.20
CA GLY A 332 24.41 -2.43 3.94
C GLY A 332 23.20 -2.69 3.04
N GLY A 333 22.16 -3.32 3.57
CA GLY A 333 20.92 -3.61 2.85
C GLY A 333 20.07 -2.38 2.61
N TRP A 334 19.15 -2.49 1.64
CA TRP A 334 18.16 -1.44 1.39
C TRP A 334 16.98 -1.57 2.35
N THR A 335 16.62 -0.48 3.01
CA THR A 335 15.47 -0.45 3.92
C THR A 335 14.42 0.50 3.44
N SER A 336 13.17 0.05 3.48
CA SER A 336 12.00 0.87 3.19
C SER A 336 11.00 0.75 4.32
N ILE A 337 10.25 1.82 4.57
CA ILE A 337 8.98 1.71 5.30
C ILE A 337 7.82 1.77 4.31
N ASN A 338 6.85 0.86 4.46
CA ASN A 338 5.56 0.92 3.79
C ASN A 338 4.61 1.67 4.70
N TYR A 339 4.48 2.96 4.44
CA TYR A 339 3.86 3.91 5.35
C TYR A 339 2.43 4.20 4.92
N PHE A 340 1.46 3.86 5.77
CA PHE A 340 0.04 3.99 5.44
C PHE A 340 -0.40 5.45 5.62
N VAL A 341 -0.53 6.14 4.50
CA VAL A 341 -0.91 7.54 4.44
C VAL A 341 -2.39 7.67 4.72
N PHE A 342 -2.69 8.40 5.79
CA PHE A 342 -4.00 8.76 6.26
C PHE A 342 -4.01 10.27 6.55
N PRO A 343 -4.60 11.10 5.67
CA PRO A 343 -4.77 12.53 5.91
C PRO A 343 -5.49 12.79 7.24
N GLY A 344 -4.90 13.62 8.10
CA GLY A 344 -5.27 13.88 9.49
C GLY A 344 -4.59 13.03 10.55
N MET A 345 -3.76 12.05 10.16
CA MET A 345 -2.94 11.27 11.09
C MET A 345 -1.49 11.30 10.68
N THR A 346 -1.22 10.94 9.42
CA THR A 346 0.14 10.87 8.85
C THR A 346 0.81 12.25 8.80
N ASP A 347 0.03 13.30 8.67
CA ASP A 347 0.41 14.71 8.49
C ASP A 347 0.17 15.58 9.72
N THR A 348 0.01 14.97 10.89
CA THR A 348 0.07 15.69 12.16
C THR A 348 1.52 16.07 12.50
N VAL A 349 1.72 17.19 13.20
CA VAL A 349 3.05 17.63 13.67
C VAL A 349 3.74 16.54 14.51
N GLU A 350 3.00 15.86 15.38
CA GLU A 350 3.56 14.80 16.22
C GLU A 350 4.03 13.59 15.40
N GLU A 351 3.31 13.26 14.34
CA GLU A 351 3.68 12.17 13.45
C GLU A 351 4.89 12.55 12.58
N TYR A 352 4.93 13.78 12.07
CA TYR A 352 6.09 14.33 11.37
C TYR A 352 7.36 14.24 12.22
N GLU A 353 7.31 14.72 13.47
CA GLU A 353 8.46 14.65 14.38
C GLU A 353 8.89 13.21 14.71
N ALA A 354 7.91 12.30 14.89
CA ALA A 354 8.20 10.89 15.10
C ALA A 354 8.85 10.24 13.86
N LEU A 355 8.38 10.58 12.66
CA LEU A 355 8.93 10.10 11.40
C LEU A 355 10.36 10.61 11.19
N ARG A 356 10.63 11.90 11.45
CA ARG A 356 11.99 12.47 11.41
C ARG A 356 12.94 11.69 12.32
N LYS A 357 12.52 11.45 13.56
CA LYS A 357 13.30 10.65 14.52
C LYS A 357 13.57 9.25 13.99
N LEU A 358 12.55 8.57 13.45
CA LEU A 358 12.70 7.24 12.86
C LEU A 358 13.72 7.23 11.72
N ILE A 359 13.65 8.21 10.81
CA ILE A 359 14.59 8.35 9.69
C ILE A 359 16.02 8.54 10.21
N ILE A 360 16.23 9.46 11.16
CA ILE A 360 17.55 9.74 11.74
C ILE A 360 18.11 8.51 12.45
N GLU A 361 17.28 7.82 13.24
CA GLU A 361 17.71 6.71 14.09
C GLU A 361 18.02 5.43 13.29
N THR A 362 17.35 5.25 12.15
CA THR A 362 17.50 4.05 11.33
C THR A 362 18.38 4.26 10.10
N ASP A 363 18.55 5.49 9.62
CA ASP A 363 19.14 5.79 8.30
C ASP A 363 18.42 5.04 7.16
N LEU A 364 17.09 4.95 7.25
CA LEU A 364 16.28 4.23 6.27
C LEU A 364 16.41 4.84 4.86
N ASN A 365 16.34 4.01 3.82
CA ASN A 365 16.64 4.47 2.45
C ASN A 365 15.42 5.02 1.72
N MET A 366 14.22 4.55 2.05
CA MET A 366 13.01 4.87 1.29
C MET A 366 11.73 4.88 2.12
N ILE A 367 10.83 5.80 1.82
CA ILE A 367 9.43 5.76 2.25
C ILE A 367 8.57 5.38 1.05
N GLN A 368 7.79 4.31 1.20
CA GLN A 368 6.70 3.97 0.29
C GLN A 368 5.41 4.59 0.80
N TRP A 369 4.95 5.65 0.15
CA TRP A 369 3.79 6.46 0.56
C TRP A 369 2.48 5.83 0.06
N ARG A 370 2.00 4.81 0.75
CA ARG A 370 0.84 4.03 0.31
C ARG A 370 -0.43 4.52 0.96
N ASN A 371 -1.50 4.65 0.18
CA ASN A 371 -2.80 5.04 0.73
C ASN A 371 -3.27 4.00 1.74
N PHE A 372 -3.79 4.45 2.88
CA PHE A 372 -4.33 3.56 3.86
C PHE A 372 -5.71 3.05 3.41
N ASN A 373 -5.78 1.77 3.10
CA ASN A 373 -7.01 1.11 2.66
C ASN A 373 -7.86 0.66 3.85
N ILE A 374 -8.60 1.60 4.46
CA ILE A 374 -9.46 1.34 5.62
C ILE A 374 -10.59 2.37 5.69
N ASP A 375 -11.75 1.98 6.24
CA ASP A 375 -12.82 2.92 6.59
C ASP A 375 -12.27 4.00 7.56
N PRO A 376 -12.32 5.30 7.20
CA PRO A 376 -11.76 6.37 8.01
C PRO A 376 -12.34 6.47 9.42
N ASP A 377 -13.66 6.37 9.57
CA ASP A 377 -14.33 6.55 10.86
C ASP A 377 -14.06 5.35 11.76
N TRP A 378 -14.11 4.17 11.16
CA TRP A 378 -13.84 2.92 11.86
C TRP A 378 -12.40 2.85 12.37
N TYR A 379 -11.42 3.26 11.54
CA TYR A 379 -10.02 3.33 11.94
C TYR A 379 -9.85 4.25 13.15
N LEU A 380 -10.23 5.52 13.02
CA LEU A 380 -10.05 6.53 14.07
C LEU A 380 -10.77 6.12 15.36
N GLY A 381 -11.99 5.58 15.26
CA GLY A 381 -12.73 5.07 16.40
C GLY A 381 -12.03 3.89 17.10
N LYS A 382 -11.54 2.90 16.34
CA LYS A 382 -10.86 1.71 16.91
C LYS A 382 -9.48 2.02 17.51
N ILE A 383 -8.80 3.07 17.03
CA ILE A 383 -7.54 3.55 17.64
C ILE A 383 -7.75 4.63 18.71
N GLY A 384 -9.00 5.02 18.97
CA GLY A 384 -9.37 5.92 20.07
C GLY A 384 -9.08 7.39 19.82
N ILE A 385 -9.05 7.83 18.57
CA ILE A 385 -8.79 9.22 18.19
C ILE A 385 -10.10 9.99 18.12
N THR A 386 -10.28 10.94 19.04
CA THR A 386 -11.45 11.83 19.08
C THR A 386 -11.19 13.21 18.48
N GLU A 387 -9.93 13.65 18.47
CA GLU A 387 -9.48 14.91 17.91
C GLU A 387 -8.13 14.67 17.22
N THR A 388 -7.92 15.34 16.09
CA THR A 388 -6.62 15.31 15.41
C THR A 388 -5.74 16.45 15.88
N GLY A 389 -4.42 16.25 15.81
CA GLY A 389 -3.44 17.26 16.23
C GLY A 389 -3.34 18.42 15.25
N GLU A 390 -2.32 19.26 15.41
CA GLU A 390 -2.03 20.29 14.41
C GLU A 390 -1.62 19.63 13.08
N LEU A 391 -2.28 20.03 12.00
CA LEU A 391 -2.12 19.45 10.67
C LEU A 391 -1.16 20.27 9.82
N LEU A 392 -0.23 19.58 9.15
CA LEU A 392 0.66 20.15 8.14
C LEU A 392 0.08 20.03 6.73
N GLY A 393 -0.72 18.99 6.48
CA GLY A 393 -1.11 18.51 5.16
C GLY A 393 -0.07 17.55 4.57
N VAL A 394 -0.55 16.41 4.02
CA VAL A 394 0.30 15.33 3.48
C VAL A 394 1.37 15.83 2.50
N LYS A 395 0.99 16.72 1.56
CA LYS A 395 1.91 17.25 0.55
C LYS A 395 3.03 18.09 1.16
N GLN A 396 2.67 18.99 2.08
CA GLN A 396 3.64 19.83 2.80
C GLN A 396 4.58 18.97 3.64
N LEU A 397 4.06 17.95 4.34
CA LEU A 397 4.90 17.01 5.09
C LEU A 397 5.92 16.32 4.18
N MET A 398 5.48 15.83 3.02
CA MET A 398 6.36 15.20 2.03
C MET A 398 7.48 16.15 1.57
N GLU A 399 7.16 17.42 1.33
CA GLU A 399 8.13 18.46 0.95
C GLU A 399 9.14 18.71 2.06
N LEU A 400 8.67 18.89 3.30
CA LEU A 400 9.55 19.09 4.48
C LEU A 400 10.52 17.93 4.69
N ILE A 401 10.04 16.69 4.60
CA ILE A 401 10.89 15.49 4.72
C ILE A 401 11.91 15.43 3.58
N ARG A 402 11.53 15.80 2.35
CA ARG A 402 12.44 15.79 1.19
C ARG A 402 13.54 16.84 1.32
N ASP A 403 13.20 18.02 1.82
CA ASP A 403 14.16 19.11 2.03
C ASP A 403 15.15 18.79 3.15
N GLU A 404 14.67 18.18 4.24
CA GLU A 404 15.52 17.79 5.36
C GLU A 404 16.40 16.56 5.06
N PHE A 405 15.84 15.56 4.35
CA PHE A 405 16.50 14.28 4.06
C PHE A 405 16.65 14.05 2.54
N PRO A 406 17.47 14.81 1.81
CA PRO A 406 17.55 14.75 0.34
C PRO A 406 18.06 13.40 -0.21
N LYS A 407 18.67 12.56 0.63
CA LYS A 407 19.10 11.19 0.25
C LYS A 407 17.96 10.18 0.34
N LEU A 408 16.95 10.44 1.17
CA LEU A 408 15.81 9.58 1.37
C LEU A 408 14.98 9.53 0.09
N LYS A 409 14.61 8.32 -0.34
CA LYS A 409 13.85 8.12 -1.57
C LYS A 409 12.37 8.00 -1.27
N PHE A 410 11.57 8.58 -2.14
CA PHE A 410 10.12 8.39 -2.13
C PHE A 410 9.78 7.45 -3.29
N GLY A 411 8.76 6.63 -3.11
CA GLY A 411 8.25 5.77 -4.17
C GLY A 411 7.06 4.96 -3.70
N TYR A 412 6.77 3.89 -4.43
CA TYR A 412 5.62 3.03 -4.15
C TYR A 412 5.99 1.54 -4.20
N TYR A 413 7.03 1.16 -4.95
CA TYR A 413 7.41 -0.24 -5.16
C TYR A 413 8.78 -0.59 -4.58
N ASN A 414 9.03 -1.89 -4.41
CA ASN A 414 10.35 -2.36 -4.00
C ASN A 414 11.36 -2.13 -5.15
N PRO A 415 12.50 -1.47 -4.90
CA PRO A 415 13.44 -1.14 -5.95
C PRO A 415 14.23 -2.38 -6.41
N PRO A 416 14.49 -2.53 -7.72
CA PRO A 416 15.38 -3.57 -8.23
C PRO A 416 16.83 -3.23 -7.90
N ILE A 417 17.74 -4.20 -8.04
CA ILE A 417 19.15 -4.01 -7.63
C ILE A 417 19.85 -2.94 -8.47
N GLU A 418 19.43 -2.79 -9.72
CA GLU A 418 19.84 -1.74 -10.66
C GLU A 418 19.52 -0.36 -10.09
N ARG A 419 18.31 -0.18 -9.52
CA ARG A 419 17.89 1.08 -8.89
C ARG A 419 18.59 1.34 -7.56
N ILE A 420 18.82 0.28 -6.77
CA ILE A 420 19.49 0.37 -5.46
C ILE A 420 20.96 0.79 -5.60
N LYS A 421 21.68 0.22 -6.58
CA LYS A 421 23.12 0.46 -6.79
C LYS A 421 23.45 1.52 -7.83
N GLY A 422 22.53 1.78 -8.76
CA GLY A 422 22.68 2.70 -9.87
C GLY A 422 21.92 4.01 -9.64
N ASN A 423 21.24 4.48 -10.68
CA ASN A 423 20.46 5.71 -10.62
C ASN A 423 19.01 5.42 -10.25
N TYR A 424 18.64 5.84 -9.03
CA TYR A 424 17.28 5.65 -8.53
C TYR A 424 16.19 6.28 -9.41
N THR A 425 16.48 7.34 -10.15
CA THR A 425 15.46 8.05 -10.94
C THR A 425 15.27 7.49 -12.35
N THR A 426 16.09 6.54 -12.79
CA THR A 426 16.02 6.02 -14.18
C THR A 426 16.14 4.52 -14.29
N ASP A 427 16.70 3.81 -13.30
CA ASP A 427 17.07 2.40 -13.47
C ASP A 427 15.93 1.47 -13.01
N PHE A 428 14.78 1.61 -13.66
CA PHE A 428 13.55 0.86 -13.40
C PHE A 428 12.78 0.55 -14.70
N ALA A 429 11.59 -0.05 -14.59
CA ALA A 429 10.76 -0.39 -15.75
C ALA A 429 10.19 0.85 -16.45
N HIS A 430 10.40 0.97 -17.76
CA HIS A 430 9.91 2.05 -18.62
C HIS A 430 8.85 1.57 -19.60
#